data_AF-A0A0C9R5L1-F1
#
_entry.id   AF-A0A0C9R5L1-F1
#
_cell.length_a   1.000
_cell.length_b   1.000
_cell.length_c   1.000
_cell.angle_alpha   90.00
_cell.angle_beta   90.00
_cell.angle_gamma   90.00
#
_symmetry.space_group_name_H-M   'P 1'
#
loop_
_entity.id
_entity.type
_entity.pdbx_description
1 polymer ?
#
loop_
_entity_poly.entity_id
_entity_poly.type
_entity_poly.pdbx_seq_one_letter_code
_entity_poly.pdbx_strand_id
1 'polypeptide(L)'
;TYLSLFRNNISSVPKGVFNTMNSLKMVHLAQNEIGTIEPGAFSGLNMNMIYLLNNKVDKVIETGTFSDLSVLDICLRASNIRELKPRAFNGLSARELDLSENKFTQIGAEDFYGLKVEELRLKNNNITAIAPNAFKNTKVKKLRLFGNLIDDNDRGTWGLPETTEILWSEYSR
;
A
#
# COMPACT_ATOMS: atom_id res chain seq x y z
N THR A 1 1.16 -15.75 16.12
CA THR A 1 1.57 -14.89 17.25
C THR A 1 1.35 -13.43 16.89
N TYR A 2 0.94 -12.57 17.83
CA TYR A 2 0.55 -11.16 17.62
C TYR A 2 1.49 -10.22 18.38
N LEU A 3 1.91 -9.12 17.75
CA LEU A 3 2.68 -8.05 18.39
C LEU A 3 1.92 -6.73 18.26
N SER A 4 1.51 -6.17 19.39
CA SER A 4 0.95 -4.81 19.43
C SER A 4 1.97 -3.81 19.95
N LEU A 5 2.19 -2.78 19.16
CA LEU A 5 2.95 -1.59 19.49
C LEU A 5 2.09 -0.34 19.22
N PHE A 6 0.76 -0.50 19.31
CA PHE A 6 -0.21 0.56 19.12
C PHE A 6 0.02 1.73 20.08
N ARG A 7 -0.08 2.97 19.59
CA ARG A 7 0.03 4.20 20.41
C ARG A 7 1.31 4.29 21.22
N ASN A 8 2.44 4.14 20.53
CA ASN A 8 3.77 4.44 21.08
C ASN A 8 4.42 5.58 20.29
N ASN A 9 5.70 5.84 20.56
CA ASN A 9 6.48 6.89 19.90
C ASN A 9 7.51 6.30 18.95
N ILE A 10 7.18 5.20 18.26
CA ILE A 10 8.10 4.55 17.31
C ILE A 10 8.25 5.46 16.09
N SER A 11 9.50 5.79 15.74
CA SER A 11 9.82 6.67 14.62
C SER A 11 10.28 5.93 13.36
N SER A 12 10.67 4.66 13.48
CA SER A 12 11.15 3.87 12.34
C SER A 12 10.88 2.38 12.52
N VAL A 13 10.86 1.65 11.40
CA VAL A 13 10.84 0.19 11.36
C VAL A 13 12.11 -0.28 10.63
N PRO A 14 13.17 -0.65 11.37
CA PRO A 14 14.44 -1.04 10.78
C PRO A 14 14.38 -2.40 10.07
N LYS A 15 15.27 -2.59 9.10
CA LYS A 15 15.45 -3.87 8.42
C LYS A 15 15.80 -4.97 9.43
N GLY A 16 15.10 -6.08 9.35
CA GLY A 16 15.39 -7.28 10.13
C GLY A 16 14.93 -7.24 11.60
N VAL A 17 14.20 -6.21 12.02
CA VAL A 17 13.67 -6.09 13.40
C VAL A 17 12.77 -7.26 13.80
N PHE A 18 12.18 -7.96 12.82
CA PHE A 18 11.29 -9.10 13.03
C PHE A 18 11.92 -10.46 12.66
N ASN A 19 13.20 -10.53 12.28
CA ASN A 19 13.81 -11.75 11.71
C ASN A 19 13.78 -12.97 12.65
N THR A 20 13.72 -12.75 13.97
CA THR A 20 13.66 -13.84 14.96
C THR A 20 12.21 -14.24 15.29
N MET A 21 11.22 -13.49 14.80
CA MET A 21 9.81 -13.66 15.13
C MET A 21 9.07 -14.54 14.12
N ASN A 22 9.61 -15.74 13.83
CA ASN A 22 9.13 -16.62 12.75
C ASN A 22 7.65 -17.04 12.83
N SER A 23 7.03 -16.96 14.00
CA SER A 23 5.60 -17.28 14.20
C SER A 23 4.69 -16.05 14.19
N LEU A 24 5.24 -14.86 13.93
CA LEU A 24 4.50 -13.61 13.90
C LEU A 24 3.50 -13.62 12.73
N LYS A 25 2.23 -13.35 13.06
CA LYS A 25 1.12 -13.32 12.11
C LYS A 25 0.48 -11.95 12.02
N MET A 26 0.67 -11.09 13.00
CA MET A 26 0.13 -9.75 12.95
C MET A 26 1.02 -8.78 13.72
N VAL A 27 1.24 -7.61 13.12
CA VAL A 27 1.96 -6.49 13.71
C VAL A 27 1.06 -5.26 13.70
N HIS A 28 0.84 -4.68 14.88
CA HIS A 28 0.03 -3.49 15.04
C HIS A 28 0.90 -2.30 15.43
N LEU A 29 1.26 -1.47 14.46
CA LEU A 29 2.10 -0.28 14.58
C LEU A 29 1.32 1.03 14.41
N ALA A 30 -0.01 0.97 14.38
CA ALA A 30 -0.83 2.16 14.19
C ALA A 30 -0.65 3.20 15.31
N GLN A 31 -0.92 4.47 14.97
CA GLN A 31 -0.82 5.60 15.89
C GLN A 31 0.57 5.73 16.54
N ASN A 32 1.62 5.61 15.74
CA ASN A 32 2.99 5.94 16.13
C ASN A 32 3.45 7.19 15.36
N GLU A 33 4.76 7.47 15.38
CA GLU A 33 5.38 8.56 14.63
C GLU A 33 6.30 8.03 13.53
N ILE A 34 6.00 6.84 12.98
CA ILE A 34 6.89 6.15 12.05
C ILE A 34 7.03 7.01 10.81
N GLY A 35 8.22 7.56 10.58
CA GLY A 35 8.60 8.24 9.34
C GLY A 35 9.21 7.26 8.35
N THR A 36 10.10 6.38 8.81
CA THR A 36 10.86 5.51 7.91
C THR A 36 10.52 4.04 8.12
N ILE A 37 10.22 3.32 7.04
CA ILE A 37 10.17 1.86 7.02
C ILE A 37 11.28 1.42 6.07
N GLU A 38 12.35 0.84 6.61
CA GLU A 38 13.51 0.48 5.81
C GLU A 38 13.17 -0.63 4.79
N PRO A 39 13.79 -0.62 3.60
CA PRO A 39 13.68 -1.71 2.64
C PRO A 39 13.94 -3.09 3.27
N GLY A 40 12.95 -3.98 3.13
CA GLY A 40 13.00 -5.32 3.69
C GLY A 40 12.75 -5.41 5.20
N ALA A 41 12.17 -4.38 5.84
CA ALA A 41 11.74 -4.41 7.24
C ALA A 41 10.87 -5.63 7.59
N PHE A 42 10.06 -6.09 6.64
CA PHE A 42 9.16 -7.24 6.79
C PHE A 42 9.56 -8.45 5.92
N SER A 43 10.77 -8.46 5.35
CA SER A 43 11.21 -9.49 4.41
C SER A 43 11.23 -10.88 5.06
N GLY A 44 10.77 -11.90 4.32
CA GLY A 44 10.75 -13.30 4.78
C GLY A 44 9.63 -13.64 5.76
N LEU A 45 8.81 -12.68 6.17
CA LEU A 45 7.65 -12.95 7.03
C LEU A 45 6.44 -13.40 6.21
N ASN A 46 5.73 -14.41 6.72
CA ASN A 46 4.42 -14.82 6.21
C ASN A 46 3.35 -14.44 7.25
N MET A 47 2.77 -13.26 7.06
CA MET A 47 1.88 -12.63 8.01
C MET A 47 0.42 -12.66 7.53
N ASN A 48 -0.51 -12.46 8.46
CA ASN A 48 -1.89 -12.19 8.13
C ASN A 48 -2.08 -10.68 7.95
N MET A 49 -1.50 -9.84 8.82
CA MET A 49 -1.91 -8.44 8.88
C MET A 49 -0.84 -7.48 9.39
N ILE A 50 -0.68 -6.34 8.72
CA ILE A 50 0.17 -5.23 9.17
C ILE A 50 -0.70 -3.96 9.26
N TYR A 51 -0.81 -3.41 10.48
CA TYR A 51 -1.45 -2.11 10.70
C TYR A 51 -0.41 -1.02 10.88
N LEU A 52 -0.36 -0.09 9.95
CA LEU A 52 0.50 1.09 9.95
C LEU A 52 -0.30 2.40 9.91
N LEU A 53 -1.64 2.35 10.06
CA LEU A 53 -2.49 3.53 9.95
C LEU A 53 -2.16 4.63 10.98
N ASN A 54 -2.48 5.87 10.64
CA ASN A 54 -2.23 7.05 11.50
C ASN A 54 -0.76 7.15 11.96
N ASN A 55 0.17 6.87 11.06
CA ASN A 55 1.59 7.18 11.25
C ASN A 55 1.96 8.48 10.53
N LYS A 56 3.22 8.88 10.67
CA LYS A 56 3.81 9.99 9.92
C LYS A 56 4.73 9.47 8.82
N VAL A 57 4.36 8.33 8.19
CA VAL A 57 5.23 7.65 7.22
C VAL A 57 5.64 8.70 6.22
N ASP A 58 6.95 8.88 6.10
CA ASP A 58 7.57 9.90 5.29
C ASP A 58 6.84 9.94 3.96
N LYS A 59 6.74 11.14 3.41
CA LYS A 59 5.93 11.47 2.22
C LYS A 59 6.11 10.48 1.05
N VAL A 60 7.14 9.64 1.07
CA VAL A 60 7.51 8.68 0.03
C VAL A 60 7.62 7.26 0.58
N ILE A 61 7.01 6.28 -0.09
CA ILE A 61 7.35 4.86 0.11
C ILE A 61 8.52 4.50 -0.81
N GLU A 62 9.61 4.01 -0.23
CA GLU A 62 10.83 3.66 -0.96
C GLU A 62 10.71 2.32 -1.70
N THR A 63 11.50 2.18 -2.77
CA THR A 63 11.62 0.90 -3.49
C THR A 63 12.16 -0.18 -2.55
N GLY A 64 11.39 -1.26 -2.41
CA GLY A 64 11.79 -2.42 -1.63
C GLY A 64 11.36 -2.42 -0.16
N THR A 65 10.61 -1.40 0.30
CA THR A 65 10.01 -1.38 1.64
C THR A 65 9.24 -2.67 1.96
N PHE A 66 8.51 -3.22 0.98
CA PHE A 66 7.69 -4.43 1.12
C PHE A 66 8.16 -5.59 0.23
N SER A 67 9.43 -5.62 -0.19
CA SER A 67 9.93 -6.73 -1.01
C SER A 67 9.90 -8.06 -0.28
N ASP A 68 9.55 -9.11 -1.03
CA ASP A 68 9.41 -10.50 -0.56
C ASP A 68 8.45 -10.67 0.62
N LEU A 69 7.47 -9.78 0.75
CA LEU A 69 6.42 -9.85 1.74
C LEU A 69 5.19 -10.55 1.17
N SER A 70 4.78 -11.64 1.82
CA SER A 70 3.47 -12.28 1.61
C SER A 70 2.60 -12.04 2.84
N VAL A 71 1.48 -11.34 2.64
CA VAL A 71 0.56 -10.97 3.73
C VAL A 71 -0.89 -11.05 3.28
N LEU A 72 -1.87 -11.09 4.18
CA LEU A 72 -3.26 -10.91 3.77
C LEU A 72 -3.56 -9.42 3.61
N ASP A 73 -3.41 -8.63 4.67
CA ASP A 73 -3.79 -7.21 4.64
C ASP A 73 -2.67 -6.29 5.13
N ILE A 74 -2.43 -5.21 4.38
CA ILE A 74 -1.60 -4.08 4.80
C ILE A 74 -2.46 -2.82 4.82
N CYS A 75 -2.50 -2.15 5.97
CA CYS A 75 -3.22 -0.88 6.12
C CYS A 75 -2.23 0.26 6.39
N LEU A 76 -2.06 1.13 5.39
CA LEU A 76 -1.28 2.38 5.42
C LEU A 76 -2.21 3.60 5.36
N ARG A 77 -3.47 3.43 5.79
CA ARG A 77 -4.49 4.49 5.76
C ARG A 77 -4.09 5.69 6.61
N ALA A 78 -4.41 6.90 6.16
CA ALA A 78 -4.20 8.14 6.92
C ALA A 78 -2.76 8.30 7.44
N SER A 79 -1.77 7.93 6.61
CA SER A 79 -0.33 7.95 6.99
C SER A 79 0.46 9.08 6.32
N ASN A 80 -0.23 10.06 5.72
CA ASN A 80 0.35 11.25 5.08
C ASN A 80 1.27 10.98 3.86
N ILE A 81 1.16 9.81 3.25
CA ILE A 81 1.97 9.43 2.07
C ILE A 81 1.55 10.30 0.87
N ARG A 82 2.52 10.78 0.09
CA ARG A 82 2.32 11.66 -1.07
C ARG A 82 2.83 11.09 -2.38
N GLU A 83 3.90 10.29 -2.31
CA GLU A 83 4.65 9.78 -3.45
C GLU A 83 5.02 8.31 -3.22
N LEU A 84 5.20 7.58 -4.31
CA LEU A 84 5.79 6.25 -4.32
C LEU A 84 7.06 6.36 -5.16
N LYS A 85 8.18 5.78 -4.71
CA LYS A 85 9.29 5.55 -5.64
C LYS A 85 8.88 4.51 -6.68
N PRO A 86 9.44 4.58 -7.90
CA PRO A 86 9.19 3.56 -8.91
C PRO A 86 9.39 2.16 -8.34
N ARG A 87 8.42 1.28 -8.59
CA ARG A 87 8.43 -0.12 -8.13
C ARG A 87 8.42 -0.28 -6.60
N ALA A 88 7.88 0.69 -5.86
CA ALA A 88 7.74 0.67 -4.39
C ALA A 88 7.21 -0.66 -3.84
N PHE A 89 6.26 -1.27 -4.55
CA PHE A 89 5.59 -2.50 -4.13
C PHE A 89 6.03 -3.75 -4.91
N ASN A 90 7.16 -3.70 -5.63
CA ASN A 90 7.63 -4.86 -6.36
C ASN A 90 8.00 -6.01 -5.41
N GLY A 91 7.42 -7.18 -5.68
CA GLY A 91 7.57 -8.37 -4.82
C GLY A 91 6.55 -8.47 -3.69
N LEU A 92 5.69 -7.46 -3.48
CA LEU A 92 4.59 -7.54 -2.52
C LEU A 92 3.46 -8.41 -3.09
N SER A 93 3.05 -9.42 -2.30
CA SER A 93 1.83 -10.19 -2.52
C SER A 93 0.90 -10.01 -1.33
N ALA A 94 -0.28 -9.43 -1.57
CA ALA A 94 -1.31 -9.29 -0.54
C ALA A 94 -2.70 -9.66 -1.04
N ARG A 95 -3.64 -9.87 -0.12
CA ARG A 95 -5.07 -9.81 -0.45
C ARG A 95 -5.50 -8.36 -0.62
N GLU A 96 -5.18 -7.52 0.36
CA GLU A 96 -5.58 -6.12 0.39
C GLU A 96 -4.38 -5.20 0.69
N LEU A 97 -4.26 -4.12 -0.08
CA LEU A 97 -3.40 -2.99 0.21
C LEU A 97 -4.26 -1.73 0.35
N ASP A 98 -4.35 -1.20 1.56
CA ASP A 98 -5.11 0.02 1.85
C ASP A 98 -4.19 1.23 1.98
N LEU A 99 -4.23 2.08 0.95
CA LEU A 99 -3.55 3.37 0.83
C LEU A 99 -4.54 4.55 0.88
N SER A 100 -5.75 4.32 1.39
CA SER A 100 -6.79 5.35 1.48
C SER A 100 -6.43 6.48 2.44
N GLU A 101 -7.04 7.65 2.26
CA GLU A 101 -6.86 8.84 3.12
C GLU A 101 -5.41 9.32 3.25
N ASN A 102 -4.59 9.03 2.25
CA ASN A 102 -3.27 9.62 2.09
C ASN A 102 -3.38 10.94 1.30
N LYS A 103 -2.30 11.35 0.66
CA LYS A 103 -2.16 12.65 -0.02
C LYS A 103 -1.63 12.48 -1.44
N PHE A 104 -1.86 11.33 -2.07
CA PHE A 104 -1.50 11.11 -3.47
C PHE A 104 -2.23 12.11 -4.36
N THR A 105 -1.51 12.70 -5.31
CA THR A 105 -2.07 13.64 -6.29
C THR A 105 -2.05 13.09 -7.72
N GLN A 106 -1.18 12.11 -7.97
CA GLN A 106 -1.00 11.42 -9.24
C GLN A 106 -0.57 9.98 -8.97
N ILE A 107 -0.80 9.09 -9.94
CA ILE A 107 -0.21 7.75 -9.98
C ILE A 107 0.73 7.66 -11.18
N GLY A 108 2.00 7.37 -10.93
CA GLY A 108 3.04 7.20 -11.94
C GLY A 108 3.01 5.83 -12.63
N ALA A 109 3.67 5.74 -13.78
CA ALA A 109 3.65 4.55 -14.63
C ALA A 109 4.28 3.29 -13.99
N GLU A 110 5.17 3.47 -13.02
CA GLU A 110 5.92 2.38 -12.37
C GLU A 110 5.60 2.26 -10.87
N ASP A 111 4.72 3.09 -10.32
CA ASP A 111 4.43 3.16 -8.88
C ASP A 111 3.95 1.82 -8.31
N PHE A 112 3.09 1.14 -9.07
CA PHE A 112 2.53 -0.16 -8.72
C PHE A 112 3.15 -1.33 -9.49
N TYR A 113 4.28 -1.12 -10.18
CA TYR A 113 4.93 -2.19 -10.93
C TYR A 113 5.11 -3.46 -10.06
N GLY A 114 4.67 -4.61 -10.57
CA GLY A 114 4.85 -5.90 -9.92
C GLY A 114 3.92 -6.15 -8.73
N LEU A 115 3.01 -5.23 -8.41
CA LEU A 115 2.05 -5.37 -7.31
C LEU A 115 1.08 -6.53 -7.57
N LYS A 116 1.00 -7.46 -6.62
CA LYS A 116 0.06 -8.59 -6.66
C LYS A 116 -0.92 -8.47 -5.50
N VAL A 117 -2.07 -7.85 -5.75
CA VAL A 117 -3.14 -7.70 -4.75
C VAL A 117 -4.50 -8.08 -5.31
N GLU A 118 -5.41 -8.56 -4.47
CA GLU A 118 -6.81 -8.70 -4.89
C GLU A 118 -7.50 -7.33 -4.89
N GLU A 119 -7.35 -6.55 -3.82
CA GLU A 119 -7.94 -5.22 -3.70
C GLU A 119 -6.88 -4.15 -3.38
N LEU A 120 -6.82 -3.12 -4.22
CA LEU A 120 -6.05 -1.91 -3.99
C LEU A 120 -7.02 -0.77 -3.63
N ARG A 121 -6.86 -0.20 -2.44
CA ARG A 121 -7.66 0.94 -2.00
C ARG A 121 -6.87 2.24 -2.04
N LEU A 122 -7.36 3.20 -2.82
CA LEU A 122 -6.81 4.55 -2.95
C LEU A 122 -7.87 5.60 -2.62
N LYS A 123 -8.91 5.24 -1.86
CA LYS A 123 -10.05 6.12 -1.58
C LYS A 123 -9.60 7.40 -0.86
N ASN A 124 -10.33 8.49 -1.06
CA ASN A 124 -10.13 9.75 -0.34
C ASN A 124 -8.67 10.25 -0.38
N ASN A 125 -8.03 10.14 -1.55
CA ASN A 125 -6.79 10.84 -1.87
C ASN A 125 -7.14 12.08 -2.72
N ASN A 126 -6.11 12.76 -3.26
CA ASN A 126 -6.29 13.92 -4.13
C ASN A 126 -5.88 13.60 -5.57
N ILE A 127 -6.04 12.34 -6.02
CA ILE A 127 -5.55 11.90 -7.33
C ILE A 127 -6.31 12.64 -8.41
N THR A 128 -5.57 13.28 -9.32
CA THR A 128 -6.10 14.03 -10.47
C THR A 128 -5.73 13.40 -11.80
N ALA A 129 -4.71 12.54 -11.83
CA ALA A 129 -4.24 11.87 -13.03
C ALA A 129 -3.61 10.51 -12.71
N ILE A 130 -3.79 9.56 -13.62
CA ILE A 130 -3.12 8.26 -13.63
C ILE A 130 -2.33 8.16 -14.94
N ALA A 131 -1.04 7.87 -14.84
CA ALA A 131 -0.19 7.75 -16.02
C ALA A 131 -0.62 6.56 -16.91
N PRO A 132 -0.43 6.65 -18.24
CA PRO A 132 -0.65 5.52 -19.12
C PRO A 132 0.14 4.29 -18.67
N ASN A 133 -0.52 3.14 -18.68
CA ASN A 133 0.02 1.85 -18.27
C ASN A 133 0.48 1.74 -16.80
N ALA A 134 0.06 2.63 -15.90
CA ALA A 134 0.38 2.58 -14.48
C ALA A 134 0.09 1.22 -13.82
N PHE A 135 -0.90 0.47 -14.32
CA PHE A 135 -1.30 -0.82 -13.77
C PHE A 135 -0.94 -2.03 -14.66
N LYS A 136 -0.22 -1.85 -15.79
CA LYS A 136 0.04 -2.92 -16.77
C LYS A 136 0.75 -4.14 -16.19
N ASN A 137 1.56 -3.93 -15.16
CA ASN A 137 2.37 -4.95 -14.51
C ASN A 137 1.80 -5.36 -13.15
N THR A 138 0.49 -5.18 -12.94
CA THR A 138 -0.21 -5.52 -11.70
C THR A 138 -1.11 -6.73 -11.88
N LYS A 139 -1.52 -7.34 -10.77
CA LYS A 139 -2.58 -8.35 -10.74
C LYS A 139 -3.80 -7.90 -9.95
N VAL A 140 -4.06 -6.60 -9.91
CA VAL A 140 -5.17 -6.01 -9.14
C VAL A 140 -6.52 -6.49 -9.68
N LYS A 141 -7.39 -7.01 -8.81
CA LYS A 141 -8.75 -7.44 -9.20
C LYS A 141 -9.79 -6.36 -8.91
N LYS A 142 -9.61 -5.60 -7.83
CA LYS A 142 -10.50 -4.51 -7.41
C LYS A 142 -9.69 -3.24 -7.15
N LEU A 143 -10.06 -2.15 -7.79
CA LEU A 143 -9.43 -0.84 -7.63
C LEU A 143 -10.46 0.16 -7.07
N ARG A 144 -10.23 0.66 -5.84
CA ARG A 144 -11.13 1.63 -5.20
C ARG A 144 -10.57 3.04 -5.34
N LEU A 145 -11.27 3.91 -6.07
CA LEU A 145 -10.86 5.29 -6.33
C LEU A 145 -11.85 6.35 -5.82
N PHE A 146 -12.93 5.95 -5.15
CA PHE A 146 -13.91 6.88 -4.58
C PHE A 146 -13.27 8.00 -3.75
N GLY A 147 -13.77 9.22 -3.90
CA GLY A 147 -13.29 10.39 -3.17
C GLY A 147 -11.95 10.94 -3.66
N ASN A 148 -11.56 10.65 -4.90
CA ASN A 148 -10.47 11.34 -5.61
C ASN A 148 -11.03 12.42 -6.54
N LEU A 149 -10.13 13.15 -7.21
CA LEU A 149 -10.43 14.25 -8.14
C LEU A 149 -10.20 13.85 -9.60
N ILE A 150 -10.15 12.54 -9.88
CA ILE A 150 -9.89 11.96 -11.19
C ILE A 150 -11.21 11.66 -11.90
N ASP A 151 -11.28 11.98 -13.20
CA ASP A 151 -12.31 11.45 -14.09
C ASP A 151 -11.83 10.14 -14.75
N ASP A 152 -12.77 9.30 -15.18
CA ASP A 152 -12.44 7.98 -15.73
C ASP A 152 -12.56 7.91 -17.26
N ASN A 153 -12.53 9.07 -17.94
CA ASN A 153 -12.66 9.14 -19.39
C ASN A 153 -11.49 8.46 -20.11
N ASP A 154 -10.29 8.50 -19.52
CA ASP A 154 -9.06 7.93 -20.06
C ASP A 154 -8.70 6.57 -19.43
N ARG A 155 -9.62 5.93 -18.69
CA ARG A 155 -9.37 4.67 -17.98
C ARG A 155 -8.82 3.54 -18.84
N GLY A 156 -9.12 3.56 -20.15
CA GLY A 156 -8.58 2.61 -21.12
C GLY A 156 -7.06 2.71 -21.30
N THR A 157 -6.44 3.82 -20.91
CA THR A 157 -5.00 4.04 -21.01
C THR A 157 -4.22 3.54 -19.80
N TRP A 158 -4.87 3.31 -18.65
CA TRP A 158 -4.20 3.00 -17.39
C TRP A 158 -3.54 1.61 -17.36
N GLY A 159 -3.82 0.76 -18.36
CA GLY A 159 -3.26 -0.58 -18.47
C GLY A 159 -3.76 -1.54 -17.39
N LEU A 160 -5.01 -1.41 -16.96
CA LEU A 160 -5.60 -2.34 -16.00
C LEU A 160 -5.77 -3.73 -16.63
N PRO A 161 -5.58 -4.81 -15.87
CA PRO A 161 -6.05 -6.14 -16.28
C PRO A 161 -7.52 -6.11 -16.70
N GLU A 162 -7.90 -6.85 -17.74
CA GLU A 162 -9.29 -6.87 -18.26
C GLU A 162 -10.34 -7.28 -17.21
N THR A 163 -9.92 -8.04 -16.20
CA THR A 163 -10.79 -8.53 -15.12
C THR A 163 -10.88 -7.57 -13.94
N THR A 164 -10.20 -6.42 -13.98
CA THR A 164 -10.20 -5.47 -12.87
C THR A 164 -11.52 -4.71 -12.78
N GLU A 165 -12.17 -4.82 -11.63
CA GLU A 165 -13.34 -4.03 -11.25
C GLU A 165 -12.90 -2.69 -10.66
N ILE A 166 -13.37 -1.58 -11.24
CA ILE A 166 -13.15 -0.23 -10.69
C ILE A 166 -14.37 0.17 -9.88
N LEU A 167 -14.13 0.58 -8.64
CA LEU A 167 -15.17 0.76 -7.63
C LEU A 167 -15.19 2.21 -7.15
N TRP A 168 -16.24 2.91 -7.58
CA TRP A 168 -16.46 4.35 -7.37
C TRP A 168 -17.42 4.66 -6.22
N SER A 169 -17.89 3.67 -5.46
CA SER A 169 -18.78 3.89 -4.32
C SER A 169 -18.16 3.41 -3.02
N GLU A 170 -18.62 4.00 -1.92
CA GLU A 170 -18.22 3.59 -0.58
C GLU A 170 -18.63 2.13 -0.28
N TYR A 171 -19.78 1.70 -0.81
CA TYR A 171 -20.49 0.46 -0.43
C TYR A 171 -20.51 -0.66 -1.48
N SER A 172 -19.66 -0.64 -2.51
CA SER A 172 -19.66 -1.70 -3.53
C SER A 172 -19.25 -3.05 -2.91
N ARG A 173 -20.23 -3.93 -2.68
CA ARG A 173 -20.08 -5.28 -2.13
C ARG A 173 -19.35 -6.19 -3.12
#